data_AF-I4D7S4-F1
#
_entry.id   AF-I4D7S4-F1
#
_cell.length_a   1.000
_cell.length_b   1.000
_cell.length_c   1.000
_cell.angle_alpha   90.00
_cell.angle_beta   90.00
_cell.angle_gamma   90.00
#
_symmetry.space_group_name_H-M   'P 1'
#
loop_
_entity.id
_entity.type
_entity.pdbx_description
1 polymer ?
#
loop_
_entity_poly.entity_id
_entity_poly.type
_entity_poly.pdbx_seq_one_letter_code
_entity_poly.pdbx_strand_id
1 'polypeptide(L)'
;MNTCDKSIQRFTLAGQASGIKELRDHEVKVYESIYNDLMSKHIEACGEVPEGLDIQVINKVYTHDGENITPMGLVNVSLEYLARILTFAKGRGIQWQIDSKECSTTHFKKLSHFTVNVNCEKDQFVAMAKEFGFRY
;
A
#
# COMPACT_ATOMS: atom_id res chain seq x y z
N MET A 1 -15.52 -32.50 -0.54
CA MET A 1 -14.61 -31.64 -1.34
C MET A 1 -15.20 -30.25 -1.41
N ASN A 2 -14.36 -29.25 -1.12
CA ASN A 2 -14.41 -27.82 -1.47
C ASN A 2 -15.48 -26.92 -0.83
N THR A 3 -15.31 -26.64 0.46
CA THR A 3 -15.92 -25.49 1.17
C THR A 3 -14.92 -24.37 1.51
N CYS A 4 -13.67 -24.42 1.01
CA CYS A 4 -12.61 -23.47 1.38
C CYS A 4 -12.49 -22.22 0.50
N ASP A 5 -13.04 -22.18 -0.72
CA ASP A 5 -12.70 -21.11 -1.67
C ASP A 5 -13.52 -19.83 -1.52
N LYS A 6 -14.69 -19.87 -0.84
CA LYS A 6 -15.54 -18.68 -0.64
C LYS A 6 -15.10 -17.79 0.53
N SER A 7 -14.30 -18.32 1.44
CA SER A 7 -13.87 -17.61 2.65
C SER A 7 -12.70 -16.67 2.39
N ILE A 8 -11.84 -17.02 1.42
CA ILE A 8 -10.66 -16.24 1.04
C ILE A 8 -11.07 -15.01 0.20
N GLN A 9 -12.18 -15.10 -0.55
CA GLN A 9 -12.73 -13.98 -1.33
C GLN A 9 -13.21 -12.80 -0.47
N ARG A 10 -13.48 -12.99 0.83
CA ARG A 10 -13.88 -11.88 1.71
C ARG A 10 -12.73 -11.00 2.16
N PHE A 11 -11.48 -11.45 2.00
CA PHE A 11 -10.29 -10.67 2.33
C PHE A 11 -9.56 -10.12 1.10
N THR A 12 -10.05 -10.41 -0.11
CA THR A 12 -9.53 -9.87 -1.37
C THR A 12 -10.30 -8.63 -1.84
N LEU A 13 -9.56 -7.52 -1.96
CA LEU A 13 -9.67 -6.45 -2.95
C LEU A 13 -10.86 -5.46 -2.88
N ALA A 14 -12.12 -5.88 -2.78
CA ALA A 14 -13.23 -4.96 -3.07
C ALA A 14 -13.58 -3.94 -1.95
N GLY A 15 -13.23 -4.25 -0.69
CA GLY A 15 -13.65 -3.44 0.47
C GLY A 15 -12.62 -2.44 1.00
N GLN A 16 -11.33 -2.65 0.72
CA GLN A 16 -10.24 -1.85 1.29
C GLN A 16 -10.17 -0.46 0.66
N ALA A 17 -10.46 -0.35 -0.64
CA ALA A 17 -10.53 0.90 -1.36
C ALA A 17 -11.92 1.55 -1.32
N SER A 18 -12.92 0.89 -0.72
CA SER A 18 -14.28 1.43 -0.61
C SER A 18 -14.27 2.66 0.29
N GLY A 19 -14.57 3.81 -0.33
CA GLY A 19 -14.52 5.12 0.32
C GLY A 19 -13.28 5.95 -0.02
N ILE A 20 -12.23 5.35 -0.60
CA ILE A 20 -11.06 6.11 -1.06
C ILE A 20 -11.47 6.99 -2.22
N LYS A 21 -11.13 8.27 -2.13
CA LYS A 21 -11.41 9.26 -3.18
C LYS A 21 -10.81 8.84 -4.52
N GLU A 22 -11.52 9.11 -5.62
CA GLU A 22 -10.98 8.93 -6.97
C GLU A 22 -9.83 9.89 -7.24
N LEU A 23 -8.86 9.42 -8.04
CA LEU A 23 -7.75 10.24 -8.50
C LEU A 23 -8.26 11.23 -9.55
N ARG A 24 -7.85 12.49 -9.41
CA ARG A 24 -8.05 13.51 -10.45
C ARG A 24 -7.01 13.35 -11.55
N ASP A 25 -7.26 13.90 -12.73
CA ASP A 25 -6.39 13.76 -13.91
C ASP A 25 -4.90 14.07 -13.65
N HIS A 26 -4.61 15.08 -12.82
CA HIS A 26 -3.23 15.42 -12.45
C HIS A 26 -2.60 14.45 -11.44
N GLU A 27 -3.43 13.77 -10.64
CA GLU A 27 -3.00 12.75 -9.67
C GLU A 27 -2.73 11.41 -10.37
N VAL A 28 -3.40 11.12 -11.49
CA VAL A 28 -3.19 9.88 -12.28
C VAL A 28 -1.74 9.73 -12.73
N LYS A 29 -1.14 10.77 -13.31
CA LYS A 29 0.27 10.71 -13.75
C LYS A 29 1.24 10.49 -12.58
N VAL A 30 0.93 11.08 -11.43
CA VAL A 30 1.73 10.92 -10.22
C VAL A 30 1.59 9.49 -9.69
N TYR A 31 0.37 8.98 -9.68
CA TYR A 31 0.05 7.61 -9.30
C TYR A 31 0.79 6.60 -10.18
N GLU A 32 0.76 6.75 -11.50
CA GLU A 32 1.45 5.84 -12.43
C GLU A 32 2.95 5.80 -12.17
N SER A 33 3.59 6.95 -11.96
CA SER A 33 5.00 7.03 -11.59
C SER A 33 5.29 6.30 -10.28
N ILE A 34 4.51 6.57 -9.23
CA ILE A 34 4.68 5.92 -7.92
C ILE A 34 4.44 4.42 -8.02
N TYR A 35 3.41 4.00 -8.76
CA TYR A 35 3.08 2.60 -8.94
C TYR A 35 4.20 1.85 -9.66
N ASN A 36 4.78 2.42 -10.71
CA ASN A 36 5.92 1.84 -11.42
C ASN A 36 7.18 1.76 -10.56
N ASP A 37 7.43 2.77 -9.71
CA ASP A 37 8.54 2.72 -8.75
C ASP A 37 8.34 1.60 -7.71
N LEU A 38 7.13 1.47 -7.17
CA LEU A 38 6.77 0.39 -6.24
C LEU A 38 6.86 -0.98 -6.92
N MET A 39 6.41 -1.10 -8.17
CA MET A 39 6.52 -2.33 -8.96
C MET A 39 7.99 -2.73 -9.13
N SER A 40 8.85 -1.78 -9.48
CA SER A 40 10.28 -2.03 -9.64
C SER A 40 10.91 -2.52 -8.34
N LYS A 41 10.58 -1.88 -7.21
CA LYS A 41 11.01 -2.31 -5.87
C LYS A 41 10.50 -3.70 -5.48
N HIS A 42 9.27 -4.04 -5.88
CA HIS A 42 8.72 -5.38 -5.68
C HIS A 42 9.50 -6.42 -6.47
N ILE A 43 9.81 -6.15 -7.74
CA ILE A 43 10.63 -7.03 -8.59
C ILE A 43 12.05 -7.17 -8.04
N GLU A 44 12.67 -6.08 -7.59
CA GLU A 44 13.99 -6.12 -6.94
C GLU A 44 14.00 -7.02 -5.69
N ALA A 45 12.90 -7.01 -4.93
CA ALA A 45 12.77 -7.81 -3.72
C ALA A 45 12.40 -9.28 -4.00
N CYS A 46 11.49 -9.54 -4.94
CA CYS A 46 10.87 -10.86 -5.16
C CYS A 46 11.31 -11.55 -6.47
N GLY A 47 12.11 -10.90 -7.30
CA GLY A 47 12.64 -11.39 -8.57
C GLY A 47 11.68 -11.33 -9.77
N GLU A 48 10.37 -11.40 -9.54
CA GLU A 48 9.36 -11.48 -10.61
C GLU A 48 7.99 -10.97 -10.17
N VAL A 49 7.18 -10.53 -11.15
CA VAL A 49 5.78 -10.16 -10.94
C VAL A 49 4.90 -11.42 -11.06
N PRO A 50 3.98 -11.69 -10.13
CA PRO A 50 2.99 -12.76 -10.29
C PRO A 50 2.12 -12.53 -11.53
N GLU A 51 2.16 -13.44 -12.50
CA GLU A 51 1.27 -13.37 -13.67
C GLU A 51 -0.18 -13.62 -13.29
N GLY A 52 -1.09 -12.75 -13.75
CA GLY A 52 -2.54 -12.92 -13.60
C GLY A 52 -3.09 -12.72 -12.18
N LEU A 53 -2.29 -12.17 -11.25
CA LEU A 53 -2.71 -11.88 -9.88
C LEU A 53 -2.39 -10.44 -9.50
N ASP A 54 -3.28 -9.84 -8.72
CA ASP A 54 -3.00 -8.54 -8.09
C ASP A 54 -1.86 -8.66 -7.09
N ILE A 55 -0.88 -7.76 -7.20
CA ILE A 55 0.27 -7.75 -6.30
C ILE A 55 -0.19 -7.30 -4.92
N GLN A 56 -0.03 -8.19 -3.96
CA GLN A 56 -0.28 -7.93 -2.55
C GLN A 56 1.05 -7.64 -1.84
N VAL A 57 1.02 -6.63 -0.98
CA VAL A 57 2.18 -6.17 -0.23
C VAL A 57 1.85 -6.02 1.24
N ILE A 58 2.82 -6.34 2.09
CA ILE A 58 2.75 -5.91 3.47
C ILE A 58 3.20 -4.46 3.55
N ASN A 59 2.29 -3.58 3.96
CA ASN A 59 2.53 -2.16 4.14
C ASN A 59 2.75 -1.88 5.63
N LYS A 60 3.87 -1.21 5.93
CA LYS A 60 4.05 -0.51 7.20
C LYS A 60 4.44 0.94 6.95
N VAL A 61 3.64 1.86 7.45
CA VAL A 61 3.94 3.30 7.43
C VAL A 61 4.43 3.74 8.80
N TYR A 62 5.56 4.43 8.84
CA TYR A 62 6.18 4.96 10.04
C TYR A 62 6.42 6.47 9.88
N THR A 63 6.33 7.21 10.97
CA THR A 63 6.86 8.57 11.07
C THR A 63 8.38 8.54 11.26
N HIS A 64 9.03 9.71 11.13
CA HIS A 64 10.48 9.85 11.30
C HIS A 64 11.01 9.47 12.70
N ASP A 65 10.18 9.58 13.73
CA ASP A 65 10.41 9.18 15.11
C ASP A 65 10.10 7.69 15.38
N GLY A 66 9.71 6.95 14.33
CA GLY A 66 9.50 5.50 14.39
C GLY A 66 8.12 5.07 14.87
N GLU A 67 7.15 5.99 14.97
CA GLU A 67 5.78 5.66 15.31
C GLU A 67 5.09 4.96 14.14
N ASN A 68 4.50 3.78 14.38
CA ASN A 68 3.73 3.08 13.35
C ASN A 68 2.37 3.76 13.16
N ILE A 69 2.16 4.29 11.97
CA ILE A 69 0.96 5.00 11.54
C ILE A 69 0.31 4.30 10.34
N THR A 70 0.46 2.98 10.23
CA THR A 70 -0.21 2.20 9.18
C THR A 70 -1.74 2.32 9.34
N PRO A 71 -2.50 2.57 8.25
CA PRO A 71 -3.97 2.62 8.30
C PRO A 71 -4.57 1.38 8.98
N MET A 72 -5.57 1.56 9.86
CA MET A 72 -6.12 0.48 10.68
C MET A 72 -6.64 -0.69 9.82
N GLY A 73 -6.17 -1.90 10.13
CA GLY A 73 -6.66 -3.16 9.54
C GLY A 73 -6.02 -3.56 8.20
N LEU A 74 -5.01 -2.82 7.73
CA LEU A 74 -4.49 -2.93 6.37
C LEU A 74 -2.98 -3.18 6.36
N VAL A 75 -2.58 -4.27 7.02
CA VAL A 75 -1.19 -4.77 6.98
C VAL A 75 -0.88 -5.39 5.64
N ASN A 76 -1.84 -6.08 5.01
CA ASN A 76 -1.74 -6.62 3.65
C ASN A 76 -2.72 -5.88 2.73
N VAL A 77 -2.19 -5.23 1.69
CA VAL A 77 -2.94 -4.38 0.76
C VAL A 77 -2.48 -4.61 -0.68
N SER A 78 -3.27 -4.19 -1.66
CA SER A 78 -2.79 -4.14 -3.04
C SER A 78 -1.68 -3.11 -3.19
N LEU A 79 -0.79 -3.34 -4.16
CA LEU A 79 0.21 -2.35 -4.55
C LEU A 79 -0.45 -1.02 -4.97
N GLU A 80 -1.63 -1.08 -5.58
CA GLU A 80 -2.44 0.09 -5.94
C GLU A 80 -2.87 0.90 -4.72
N TYR A 81 -3.29 0.24 -3.64
CA TYR A 81 -3.68 0.92 -2.41
C TYR A 81 -2.49 1.72 -1.83
N LEU A 82 -1.31 1.11 -1.83
CA LEU A 82 -0.07 1.77 -1.40
C LEU A 82 0.28 2.94 -2.33
N ALA A 83 0.17 2.76 -3.64
CA ALA A 83 0.42 3.83 -4.60
C ALA A 83 -0.56 5.01 -4.41
N ARG A 84 -1.83 4.75 -4.13
CA ARG A 84 -2.84 5.79 -3.89
C ARG A 84 -2.55 6.61 -2.64
N ILE A 85 -2.26 5.98 -1.49
CA ILE A 85 -1.99 6.74 -0.26
C ILE A 85 -0.75 7.64 -0.42
N LEU A 86 0.28 7.15 -1.12
CA LEU A 86 1.48 7.93 -1.43
C LEU A 86 1.21 9.05 -2.44
N THR A 87 0.29 8.84 -3.38
CA THR A 87 -0.14 9.89 -4.33
C THR A 87 -0.77 11.06 -3.58
N PHE A 88 -1.69 10.78 -2.65
CA PHE A 88 -2.30 11.83 -1.83
C PHE A 88 -1.32 12.47 -0.84
N ALA A 89 -0.40 11.68 -0.27
CA ALA A 89 0.69 12.20 0.54
C ALA A 89 1.54 13.22 -0.23
N LYS A 90 1.90 12.91 -1.49
CA LYS A 90 2.63 13.83 -2.38
C LYS A 90 1.85 15.09 -2.67
N GLY A 91 0.54 14.96 -2.92
CA GLY A 91 -0.37 16.11 -3.09
C GLY A 91 -0.43 17.03 -1.87
N ARG A 92 -0.08 16.53 -0.69
CA ARG A 92 0.05 17.30 0.57
C ARG A 92 1.46 17.77 0.88
N GLY A 93 2.41 17.55 -0.02
CA GLY A 93 3.82 17.89 0.20
C GLY A 93 4.52 16.98 1.21
N ILE A 94 3.90 15.84 1.58
CA ILE A 94 4.52 14.86 2.47
C ILE A 94 5.54 14.08 1.65
N GLN A 95 6.79 14.10 2.09
CA GLN A 95 7.87 13.31 1.52
C GLN A 95 7.97 11.96 2.24
N TRP A 96 8.55 10.97 1.59
CA TRP A 96 8.75 9.66 2.20
C TRP A 96 9.98 8.94 1.65
N GLN A 97 10.41 7.91 2.37
CA GLN A 97 11.42 6.94 1.95
C GLN A 97 10.83 5.55 1.97
N ILE A 98 11.22 4.69 1.03
CA ILE A 98 10.70 3.32 0.90
C ILE A 98 11.84 2.31 0.92
N ASP A 99 11.74 1.37 1.86
CA ASP A 99 12.51 0.13 1.88
C ASP A 99 11.60 -1.06 1.51
N SER A 100 12.11 -1.98 0.70
CA SER A 100 11.37 -3.16 0.23
C SER A 100 12.19 -4.42 0.40
N LYS A 101 11.59 -5.47 1.00
CA LYS A 101 12.26 -6.76 1.27
C LYS A 101 11.33 -7.91 0.95
N GLU A 102 11.88 -9.05 0.53
CA GLU A 102 11.09 -10.27 0.35
C GLU A 102 10.51 -10.75 1.69
N CYS A 103 9.26 -11.20 1.68
CA CYS A 103 8.67 -11.89 2.83
C CYS A 103 9.03 -13.38 2.80
N SER A 104 10.07 -13.76 3.56
CA SER A 104 10.55 -15.15 3.63
C SER A 104 9.72 -16.07 4.54
N THR A 105 8.73 -15.53 5.27
CA THR A 105 8.09 -16.22 6.40
C THR A 105 6.63 -16.59 6.19
N THR A 106 6.04 -16.34 5.02
CA THR A 106 4.61 -16.60 4.80
C THR A 106 4.35 -17.67 3.76
N HIS A 107 3.24 -18.40 3.93
CA HIS A 107 2.71 -19.34 2.93
C HIS A 107 2.25 -18.64 1.64
N PHE A 108 2.30 -17.30 1.59
CA PHE A 108 2.00 -16.48 0.43
C PHE A 108 3.29 -16.29 -0.39
N LYS A 109 3.38 -16.97 -1.54
CA LYS A 109 4.52 -16.82 -2.45
C LYS A 109 4.64 -15.38 -2.95
N LYS A 110 5.87 -14.87 -3.03
CA LYS A 110 6.22 -13.58 -3.67
C LYS A 110 5.54 -12.37 -3.05
N LEU A 111 5.38 -12.35 -1.74
CA LEU A 111 4.91 -11.17 -1.04
C LEU A 111 6.11 -10.32 -0.61
N SER A 112 6.06 -9.00 -0.80
CA SER A 112 7.11 -8.09 -0.35
C SER A 112 6.64 -7.23 0.83
N HIS A 113 7.54 -6.98 1.76
CA HIS A 113 7.38 -6.01 2.83
C HIS A 113 7.83 -4.63 2.34
N PHE A 114 6.91 -3.69 2.30
CA PHE A 114 7.16 -2.28 2.08
C PHE A 114 7.14 -1.53 3.41
N THR A 115 8.26 -0.93 3.77
CA THR A 115 8.38 -0.01 4.90
C THR A 115 8.47 1.41 4.37
N VAL A 116 7.45 2.21 4.65
CA VAL A 116 7.36 3.62 4.25
C VAL A 116 7.66 4.49 5.46
N ASN A 117 8.70 5.30 5.39
CA ASN A 117 8.99 6.31 6.41
C ASN A 117 8.55 7.68 5.87
N VAL A 118 7.52 8.28 6.45
CA VAL A 118 6.99 9.58 6.05
C VAL A 118 7.63 10.71 6.85
N ASN A 119 7.93 11.81 6.17
CA ASN A 119 8.48 13.01 6.75
C ASN A 119 7.36 13.98 7.13
N CYS A 120 6.53 13.55 8.09
CA CYS A 120 5.49 14.38 8.71
C CYS A 120 5.15 13.84 10.10
N GLU A 121 4.39 14.63 10.87
CA GLU A 121 3.81 14.18 12.12
C GLU A 121 2.69 13.16 11.87
N LYS A 122 2.43 12.31 12.86
CA LYS A 122 1.34 11.33 12.82
C LYS A 122 0.00 11.96 12.50
N ASP A 123 -0.38 13.00 13.24
CA ASP A 123 -1.71 13.59 13.11
C ASP A 123 -1.92 14.19 11.72
N GLN A 124 -0.86 14.74 11.11
CA GLN A 124 -0.89 15.22 9.74
C GLN A 124 -1.15 14.08 8.74
N PHE A 125 -0.44 12.96 8.88
CA PHE A 125 -0.63 11.81 7.98
C PHE A 125 -2.02 11.19 8.14
N VAL A 126 -2.46 10.99 9.37
CA VAL A 126 -3.77 10.40 9.70
C VAL A 126 -4.90 11.30 9.19
N ALA A 127 -4.80 12.62 9.40
CA ALA A 127 -5.80 13.57 8.91
C ALA A 127 -5.90 13.53 7.38
N MET A 128 -4.75 13.52 6.68
CA MET A 128 -4.70 13.36 5.23
C MET A 128 -5.40 12.07 4.81
N ALA A 129 -5.02 10.94 5.41
CA ALA A 129 -5.56 9.66 5.01
C ALA A 129 -7.08 9.57 5.26
N LYS A 130 -7.58 10.05 6.40
CA LYS A 130 -9.02 10.12 6.67
C LYS A 130 -9.76 11.00 5.67
N GLU A 131 -9.20 12.15 5.30
CA GLU A 131 -9.79 13.06 4.31
C GLU A 131 -9.96 12.40 2.95
N PHE A 132 -9.01 11.56 2.55
CA PHE A 132 -9.07 10.82 1.29
C PHE A 132 -9.77 9.45 1.40
N GLY A 133 -10.42 9.17 2.54
CA GLY A 133 -11.27 8.00 2.72
C GLY A 133 -10.55 6.71 3.13
N PHE A 134 -9.28 6.81 3.53
CA PHE A 134 -8.55 5.69 4.13
C PHE A 134 -9.02 5.46 5.56
N ARG A 135 -9.08 4.19 5.97
CA ARG A 135 -9.55 3.80 7.29
C ARG A 135 -8.43 3.92 8.33
N TYR A 136 -8.71 4.66 9.40
CA TYR A 136 -7.81 4.94 10.52
C TYR A 136 -8.59 5.09 11.82
#